data_AF-A0A1H0P5W2-F1
#
_entry.id   AF-A0A1H0P5W2-F1
#
_cell.length_a   1.000
_cell.length_b   1.000
_cell.length_c   1.000
_cell.angle_alpha   90.00
_cell.angle_beta   90.00
_cell.angle_gamma   90.00
#
_symmetry.space_group_name_H-M   'P 1'
#
loop_
_entity.id
_entity.type
_entity.pdbx_description
1 polymer ?
#
loop_
_entity_poly.entity_id
_entity_poly.type
_entity_poly.pdbx_seq_one_letter_code
_entity_poly.pdbx_strand_id
1 'polypeptide(L)'
;MYIQYTMDQLTLPMDLEEDIPQNHLVRIVNTAVNRLDNSVFDAAYPGGGRDSYHPKMLTKVIIYAYTQRIYSSRQIAKAVRENIMFMWIAGRQRPDFRTINRFRSERMKAVLETVFTAVLQFLAEENYVQLEHYFVDGTKIEANANRYTFISGKAVVKHKAKLQEKVQTLFATIEEAEKHEEGANGRQDLRELEESSKITSEKLENAVKQLEEKLLEKPKDKPLKKAVRMLRKDLLPRLQKYEAHEGILGNRNSWSA
;
A
#
# COMPACT_ATOMS: atom_id res chain seq x y z
N MET A 1 27.19 23.28 -5.34
CA MET A 1 26.91 23.35 -3.89
C MET A 1 25.67 22.51 -3.64
N TYR A 2 25.70 21.59 -2.68
CA TYR A 2 24.54 20.76 -2.33
C TYR A 2 24.12 21.06 -0.88
N ILE A 3 22.84 20.81 -0.58
CA ILE A 3 22.33 20.88 0.78
C ILE A 3 22.89 19.67 1.54
N GLN A 4 23.45 19.90 2.73
CA GLN A 4 23.99 18.83 3.57
C GLN A 4 22.87 17.82 3.90
N TYR A 5 23.15 16.54 3.70
CA TYR A 5 22.22 15.45 3.93
C TYR A 5 22.67 14.62 5.13
N THR A 6 21.85 14.57 6.17
CA THR A 6 22.02 13.70 7.32
C THR A 6 20.66 13.16 7.73
N MET A 7 20.59 11.86 8.00
CA MET A 7 19.38 11.19 8.49
C MET A 7 19.35 11.10 10.02
N ASP A 8 20.49 11.32 10.68
CA ASP A 8 20.67 11.10 12.12
C ASP A 8 20.41 12.36 12.95
N GLN A 9 19.81 13.39 12.33
CA GLN A 9 19.44 14.62 13.01
C GLN A 9 18.22 14.37 13.90
N LEU A 10 18.34 14.69 15.19
CA LEU A 10 17.20 14.64 16.10
C LEU A 10 16.18 15.71 15.71
N THR A 11 14.96 15.29 15.39
CA THR A 11 13.81 16.17 15.10
C THR A 11 12.61 15.76 15.93
N LEU A 12 11.80 16.73 16.36
CA LEU A 12 10.50 16.45 16.96
C LEU A 12 9.54 15.90 15.89
N PRO A 13 8.62 14.97 16.24
CA PRO A 13 7.62 14.49 15.30
C PRO A 13 6.68 15.63 14.95
N MET A 14 6.72 16.08 13.69
CA MET A 14 5.83 17.12 13.18
C MET A 14 4.41 16.57 12.95
N ASP A 15 3.44 17.47 12.84
CA ASP A 15 2.13 17.08 12.35
C ASP A 15 2.26 16.63 10.89
N LEU A 16 1.64 15.50 10.54
CA LEU A 16 1.65 15.00 9.16
C LEU A 16 0.98 16.00 8.23
N GLU A 17 0.08 16.83 8.76
CA GLU A 17 -0.62 17.83 7.97
C GLU A 17 0.34 18.82 7.26
N GLU A 18 1.50 19.10 7.85
CA GLU A 18 2.50 20.01 7.28
C GLU A 18 3.16 19.45 6.02
N ASP A 19 3.29 18.12 5.93
CA ASP A 19 3.86 17.42 4.78
C ASP A 19 2.86 17.24 3.62
N ILE A 20 1.60 17.65 3.80
CA ILE A 20 0.52 17.44 2.84
C ILE A 20 0.08 18.76 2.22
N PRO A 21 0.35 18.99 0.91
CA PRO A 21 -0.11 20.19 0.21
C PRO A 21 -1.63 20.40 0.35
N GLN A 22 -2.06 21.66 0.45
CA GLN A 22 -3.48 22.01 0.64
C GLN A 22 -4.40 21.49 -0.48
N ASN A 23 -3.88 21.44 -1.71
CA ASN A 23 -4.61 20.97 -2.89
C ASN A 23 -4.38 19.48 -3.18
N HIS A 24 -3.79 18.73 -2.23
CA HIS A 24 -3.51 17.31 -2.43
C HIS A 24 -4.81 16.48 -2.43
N LEU A 25 -4.89 15.46 -3.29
CA LEU A 25 -6.07 14.63 -3.48
C LEU A 25 -6.62 14.02 -2.18
N VAL A 26 -5.74 13.65 -1.25
CA VAL A 26 -6.11 13.10 0.06
C VAL A 26 -7.03 14.03 0.87
N ARG A 27 -6.81 15.35 0.80
CA ARG A 27 -7.62 16.36 1.49
C ARG A 27 -8.99 16.52 0.84
N ILE A 28 -9.04 16.38 -0.48
CA ILE A 28 -10.26 16.43 -1.26
C ILE A 28 -11.13 15.22 -0.93
N VAL A 29 -10.54 14.02 -0.90
CA VAL A 29 -11.23 12.79 -0.47
C VAL A 29 -11.74 12.95 0.96
N ASN A 30 -10.91 13.44 1.89
CA ASN A 30 -11.32 13.70 3.27
C ASN A 30 -12.54 14.65 3.34
N THR A 31 -12.53 15.72 2.55
CA THR A 31 -13.60 16.72 2.50
C THR A 31 -14.88 16.15 1.89
N ALA A 32 -14.77 15.43 0.77
CA ALA A 32 -15.89 14.79 0.09
C ALA A 32 -16.61 13.79 1.00
N VAL A 33 -15.85 12.91 1.66
CA VAL A 33 -16.41 11.93 2.61
C VAL A 33 -16.97 12.60 3.86
N ASN A 34 -16.39 13.73 4.29
CA ASN A 34 -16.91 14.49 5.44
C ASN A 34 -18.29 15.09 5.20
N ARG A 35 -18.62 15.44 3.94
CA ARG A 35 -19.94 15.97 3.54
C ARG A 35 -21.05 14.91 3.51
N LEU A 36 -20.69 13.63 3.51
CA LEU A 36 -21.67 12.55 3.59
C LEU A 36 -22.29 12.51 4.98
N ASP A 37 -23.60 12.25 5.01
CA ASP A 37 -24.34 12.09 6.26
C ASP A 37 -23.80 10.90 7.06
N ASN A 38 -23.70 11.08 8.38
CA ASN A 38 -23.18 10.06 9.28
C ASN A 38 -24.12 8.84 9.35
N SER A 39 -25.41 9.02 9.08
CA SER A 39 -26.42 7.95 9.02
C SER A 39 -26.03 6.81 8.06
N VAL A 40 -25.30 7.13 6.98
CA VAL A 40 -24.77 6.16 6.01
C VAL A 40 -23.79 5.18 6.65
N PHE A 41 -23.10 5.62 7.70
CA PHE A 41 -22.06 4.85 8.39
C PHE A 41 -22.57 4.15 9.65
N ASP A 42 -23.64 4.66 10.26
CA ASP A 42 -24.19 4.12 11.51
C ASP A 42 -24.67 2.66 11.36
N ALA A 43 -25.19 2.30 10.18
CA ALA A 43 -25.63 0.94 9.87
C ALA A 43 -24.48 -0.09 9.80
N ALA A 44 -23.23 0.36 9.59
CA ALA A 44 -22.08 -0.55 9.43
C ALA A 44 -21.72 -1.26 10.75
N TYR A 45 -21.97 -0.60 11.88
CA TYR A 45 -21.62 -1.09 13.21
C TYR A 45 -22.72 -0.74 14.22
N PRO A 46 -23.72 -1.62 14.40
CA PRO A 46 -24.80 -1.40 15.38
C PRO A 46 -24.35 -1.45 16.86
N GLY A 47 -23.04 -1.54 17.12
CA GLY A 47 -22.46 -1.65 18.45
C GLY A 47 -22.30 -3.09 18.95
N GLY A 48 -21.62 -3.23 20.09
CA GLY A 48 -21.35 -4.50 20.77
C GLY A 48 -19.93 -5.04 20.57
N GLY A 49 -19.35 -5.60 21.65
CA GLY A 49 -18.00 -6.17 21.64
C GLY A 49 -16.89 -5.12 21.76
N ARG A 50 -15.73 -5.39 21.15
CA ARG A 50 -14.56 -4.49 21.13
C ARG A 50 -14.80 -3.32 20.18
N ASP A 51 -14.36 -2.13 20.58
CA ASP A 51 -14.40 -0.93 19.76
C ASP A 51 -13.81 -1.19 18.36
N SER A 52 -14.63 -0.93 17.35
CA SER A 52 -14.25 -1.04 15.95
C SER A 52 -13.68 0.29 15.45
N TYR A 53 -12.86 0.22 14.40
CA TYR A 53 -12.43 1.41 13.68
C TYR A 53 -13.62 2.18 13.14
N HIS A 54 -13.54 3.52 13.15
CA HIS A 54 -14.64 4.36 12.71
C HIS A 54 -14.96 4.10 11.22
N PRO A 55 -16.21 3.77 10.84
CA PRO A 55 -16.59 3.43 9.47
C PRO A 55 -16.22 4.54 8.46
N LYS A 56 -16.49 5.80 8.82
CA LYS A 56 -16.05 6.98 8.04
C LYS A 56 -14.53 7.02 7.76
N MET A 57 -13.69 6.60 8.72
CA MET A 57 -12.22 6.54 8.52
C MET A 57 -11.86 5.43 7.54
N LEU A 58 -12.43 4.23 7.71
CA LEU A 58 -12.20 3.11 6.78
C LEU A 58 -12.66 3.44 5.35
N THR A 59 -13.81 4.11 5.21
CA THR A 59 -14.30 4.59 3.91
C THR A 59 -13.33 5.59 3.28
N LYS A 60 -12.79 6.54 4.03
CA LYS A 60 -11.78 7.49 3.52
C LYS A 60 -10.53 6.77 3.03
N VAL A 61 -9.99 5.84 3.83
CA VAL A 61 -8.79 5.06 3.49
C VAL A 61 -9.01 4.26 2.21
N ILE A 62 -10.15 3.57 2.08
CA ILE A 62 -10.44 2.72 0.92
C ILE A 62 -10.66 3.55 -0.34
N ILE A 63 -11.43 4.64 -0.26
CA ILE A 63 -11.65 5.52 -1.40
C ILE A 63 -10.33 6.11 -1.88
N TYR A 64 -9.52 6.63 -0.94
CA TYR A 64 -8.21 7.16 -1.28
C TYR A 64 -7.30 6.08 -1.88
N ALA A 65 -7.27 4.87 -1.32
CA ALA A 65 -6.54 3.74 -1.88
C ALA A 65 -6.93 3.45 -3.33
N TYR A 66 -8.23 3.41 -3.60
CA TYR A 66 -8.74 3.17 -4.95
C TYR A 66 -8.28 4.28 -5.88
N THR A 67 -8.34 5.55 -5.46
CA THR A 67 -7.83 6.67 -6.29
C THR A 67 -6.35 6.52 -6.66
N GLN A 68 -5.56 5.85 -5.81
CA GLN A 68 -4.15 5.53 -6.04
C GLN A 68 -3.92 4.18 -6.74
N ARG A 69 -5.00 3.53 -7.21
CA ARG A 69 -5.02 2.17 -7.80
C ARG A 69 -4.49 1.07 -6.87
N ILE A 70 -4.60 1.29 -5.55
CA ILE A 70 -4.25 0.30 -4.53
C ILE A 70 -5.53 -0.41 -4.12
N TYR A 71 -5.73 -1.61 -4.66
CA TYR A 71 -6.97 -2.37 -4.45
C TYR A 71 -6.84 -3.50 -3.43
N SER A 72 -5.62 -4.06 -3.29
CA SER A 72 -5.34 -5.13 -2.34
C SER A 72 -5.43 -4.62 -0.89
N SER A 73 -6.22 -5.28 -0.06
CA SER A 73 -6.43 -4.94 1.35
C SER A 73 -5.13 -5.01 2.13
N ARG A 74 -4.21 -5.90 1.71
CA ARG A 74 -2.87 -6.00 2.28
C ARG A 74 -2.01 -4.81 1.89
N GLN A 75 -2.03 -4.43 0.61
CA GLN A 75 -1.35 -3.22 0.14
C GLN A 75 -1.92 -1.95 0.77
N ILE A 76 -3.23 -1.89 1.01
CA ILE A 76 -3.86 -0.79 1.75
C ILE A 76 -3.35 -0.77 3.20
N ALA A 77 -3.35 -1.92 3.88
CA ALA A 77 -2.84 -2.02 5.24
C ALA A 77 -1.36 -1.59 5.33
N LYS A 78 -0.54 -2.00 4.35
CA LYS A 78 0.85 -1.56 4.18
C LYS A 78 0.94 -0.04 4.01
N ALA A 79 0.15 0.51 3.08
CA ALA A 79 0.16 1.94 2.79
C ALA A 79 -0.20 2.77 4.04
N VAL A 80 -1.14 2.33 4.86
CA VAL A 80 -1.48 2.98 6.13
C VAL A 80 -0.31 2.97 7.13
N ARG A 81 0.59 1.98 7.06
CA ARG A 81 1.77 1.89 7.92
C ARG A 81 2.95 2.72 7.43
N GLU A 82 3.07 2.98 6.13
CA GLU A 82 4.30 3.49 5.51
C GLU A 82 4.13 4.85 4.81
N ASN A 83 2.92 5.20 4.38
CA ASN A 83 2.69 6.39 3.56
C ASN A 83 2.03 7.52 4.36
N ILE A 84 2.65 8.71 4.36
CA ILE A 84 2.22 9.91 5.11
C ILE A 84 0.75 10.27 4.83
N MET A 85 0.29 10.17 3.58
CA MET A 85 -1.07 10.52 3.19
C MET A 85 -2.08 9.55 3.81
N PHE A 86 -1.77 8.26 3.81
CA PHE A 86 -2.61 7.24 4.42
C PHE A 86 -2.57 7.31 5.96
N MET A 87 -1.40 7.59 6.54
CA MET A 87 -1.29 7.82 7.98
C MET A 87 -2.14 9.01 8.42
N TRP A 88 -2.12 10.11 7.66
CA TRP A 88 -2.91 11.30 7.97
C TRP A 88 -4.41 11.03 7.83
N ILE A 89 -4.84 10.43 6.70
CA ILE A 89 -6.28 10.19 6.47
C ILE A 89 -6.87 9.14 7.42
N ALA A 90 -6.04 8.21 7.90
CA ALA A 90 -6.40 7.24 8.94
C ALA A 90 -6.28 7.80 10.37
N GLY A 91 -5.78 9.03 10.55
CA GLY A 91 -5.52 9.59 11.88
C GLY A 91 -4.51 8.75 12.69
N ARG A 92 -3.48 8.22 12.03
CA ARG A 92 -2.46 7.31 12.57
C ARG A 92 -2.99 5.97 13.09
N GLN A 93 -4.26 5.65 12.86
CA GLN A 93 -4.83 4.34 13.13
C GLN A 93 -4.35 3.32 12.10
N ARG A 94 -4.18 2.06 12.50
CA ARG A 94 -3.58 1.01 11.65
C ARG A 94 -4.51 -0.21 11.54
N PRO A 95 -5.64 -0.09 10.80
CA PRO A 95 -6.46 -1.25 10.50
C PRO A 95 -5.64 -2.30 9.76
N ASP A 96 -5.82 -3.56 10.15
CA ASP A 96 -5.20 -4.69 9.46
C ASP A 96 -5.94 -5.00 8.15
N PHE A 97 -5.31 -5.80 7.29
CA PHE A 97 -5.89 -6.18 6.01
C PHE A 97 -7.24 -6.89 6.17
N ARG A 98 -7.45 -7.62 7.28
CA ARG A 98 -8.70 -8.33 7.57
C ARG A 98 -9.83 -7.37 7.89
N THR A 99 -9.55 -6.33 8.67
CA THR A 99 -10.53 -5.29 8.99
C THR A 99 -10.91 -4.55 7.72
N ILE A 100 -9.93 -4.17 6.89
CA ILE A 100 -10.18 -3.52 5.61
C ILE A 100 -11.02 -4.42 4.69
N ASN A 101 -10.63 -5.70 4.54
CA ASN A 101 -11.36 -6.63 3.68
C ASN A 101 -12.79 -6.84 4.18
N ARG A 102 -12.99 -7.14 5.47
CA ARG A 102 -14.32 -7.36 6.07
C ARG A 102 -15.22 -6.13 5.93
N PHE A 103 -14.65 -4.94 6.09
CA PHE A 103 -15.39 -3.70 5.97
C PHE A 103 -15.93 -3.50 4.55
N ARG A 104 -15.10 -3.70 3.52
CA ARG A 104 -15.54 -3.53 2.13
C ARG A 104 -16.42 -4.67 1.61
N SER A 105 -16.18 -5.92 2.01
CA SER A 105 -16.85 -7.09 1.41
C SER A 105 -18.15 -7.46 2.10
N GLU A 106 -18.28 -7.18 3.39
CA GLU A 106 -19.48 -7.51 4.19
C GLU A 106 -20.24 -6.25 4.61
N ARG A 107 -19.56 -5.31 5.27
CA ARG A 107 -20.23 -4.24 6.03
C ARG A 107 -20.72 -3.10 5.15
N MET A 108 -19.93 -2.72 4.15
CA MET A 108 -20.21 -1.57 3.30
C MET A 108 -20.28 -1.91 1.81
N LYS A 109 -20.36 -3.19 1.42
CA LYS A 109 -20.31 -3.61 0.01
C LYS A 109 -21.24 -2.80 -0.90
N ALA A 110 -22.52 -2.71 -0.55
CA ALA A 110 -23.53 -1.99 -1.34
C ALA A 110 -23.33 -0.45 -1.34
N VAL A 111 -22.81 0.08 -0.23
CA VAL A 111 -22.69 1.53 -0.03
C VAL A 111 -21.39 2.06 -0.61
N LEU A 112 -20.31 1.29 -0.54
CA LEU A 112 -18.96 1.68 -0.92
C LEU A 112 -18.87 1.97 -2.42
N GLU A 113 -19.50 1.16 -3.27
CA GLU A 113 -19.58 1.41 -4.71
C GLU A 113 -20.29 2.74 -5.02
N THR A 114 -21.42 2.99 -4.34
CA THR A 114 -22.21 4.22 -4.50
C THR A 114 -21.41 5.44 -4.06
N VAL A 115 -20.79 5.37 -2.88
CA VAL A 115 -19.98 6.46 -2.33
C VAL A 115 -18.76 6.72 -3.20
N PHE A 116 -18.07 5.67 -3.63
CA PHE A 116 -16.90 5.80 -4.50
C PHE A 116 -17.26 6.43 -5.85
N THR A 117 -18.38 6.01 -6.44
CA THR A 117 -18.91 6.61 -7.68
C THR A 117 -19.21 8.10 -7.48
N ALA A 118 -19.85 8.47 -6.38
CA ALA A 118 -20.17 9.86 -6.07
C ALA A 118 -18.90 10.71 -5.87
N VAL A 119 -17.89 10.18 -5.16
CA VAL A 119 -16.60 10.86 -4.98
C VAL A 119 -15.86 11.01 -6.30
N LEU A 120 -15.85 9.99 -7.17
CA LEU A 120 -15.24 10.10 -8.50
C LEU A 120 -15.95 11.12 -9.38
N GLN A 121 -17.29 11.18 -9.35
CA GLN A 121 -18.05 12.19 -10.07
C GLN A 121 -17.68 13.59 -9.60
N PHE A 122 -17.65 13.81 -8.28
CA PHE A 122 -17.23 15.08 -7.70
C PHE A 122 -15.80 15.47 -8.11
N LEU A 123 -14.84 14.53 -8.06
CA LEU A 123 -13.47 14.77 -8.49
C LEU A 123 -13.34 15.10 -9.98
N ALA A 124 -14.21 14.53 -10.81
CA ALA A 124 -14.25 14.81 -12.24
C ALA A 124 -14.87 16.19 -12.56
N GLU A 125 -15.95 16.56 -11.85
CA GLU A 125 -16.62 17.86 -11.98
C GLU A 125 -15.70 19.02 -11.59
N GLU A 126 -14.93 18.83 -10.52
CA GLU A 126 -13.96 19.82 -10.03
C GLU A 126 -12.62 19.80 -10.81
N ASN A 127 -12.52 19.04 -11.90
CA ASN A 127 -11.33 18.88 -12.75
C ASN A 127 -10.07 18.35 -12.02
N TYR A 128 -10.21 17.72 -10.84
CA TYR A 128 -9.09 17.08 -10.14
C TYR A 128 -8.66 15.76 -10.79
N VAL A 129 -9.56 15.08 -11.50
CA VAL A 129 -9.28 13.80 -12.16
C VAL A 129 -9.92 13.78 -13.55
N GLN A 130 -9.12 13.42 -14.56
CA GLN A 130 -9.65 13.06 -15.87
C GLN A 130 -10.08 11.59 -15.85
N LEU A 131 -11.39 11.33 -15.89
CA LEU A 131 -11.99 9.98 -15.81
C LEU A 131 -11.44 9.01 -16.88
N GLU A 132 -10.98 9.52 -18.02
CA GLU A 132 -10.38 8.73 -19.10
C GLU A 132 -9.07 8.05 -18.66
N HIS A 133 -8.24 8.75 -17.88
CA HIS A 133 -6.99 8.22 -17.34
C HIS A 133 -7.20 7.25 -16.19
N TYR A 134 -8.38 7.24 -15.55
CA TYR A 134 -8.62 6.38 -14.40
C TYR A 134 -8.95 4.93 -14.78
N PHE A 135 -9.67 4.73 -15.90
CA PHE A 135 -10.23 3.43 -16.30
C PHE A 135 -9.61 2.81 -17.56
N VAL A 136 -8.59 3.42 -18.15
CA VAL A 136 -7.94 2.88 -19.36
C VAL A 136 -6.44 2.73 -19.10
N ASP A 137 -6.00 1.50 -18.87
CA ASP A 137 -4.59 1.14 -18.98
C ASP A 137 -4.22 1.11 -20.47
N GLY A 138 -3.44 2.09 -20.91
CA GLY A 138 -3.08 2.28 -22.32
C GLY A 138 -4.01 3.23 -23.08
N THR A 139 -3.77 4.54 -22.99
CA THR A 139 -4.30 5.49 -23.98
C THR A 139 -3.16 6.34 -24.53
N LYS A 140 -2.96 6.27 -25.85
CA LYS A 140 -2.23 7.32 -26.57
C LYS A 140 -3.01 8.61 -26.35
N ILE A 141 -2.35 9.60 -25.76
CA ILE A 141 -2.92 10.94 -25.59
C ILE A 141 -3.08 11.55 -26.98
N GLU A 142 -4.31 11.58 -27.50
CA GLU A 142 -4.63 12.44 -28.63
C GLU A 142 -4.82 13.88 -28.11
N ALA A 143 -4.26 14.84 -28.84
CA ALA A 143 -4.34 16.25 -28.47
C ALA A 143 -5.81 16.69 -28.35
N ASN A 144 -6.15 17.36 -27.23
CA ASN A 144 -7.45 17.98 -27.04
C ASN A 144 -7.65 19.11 -28.07
N ALA A 145 -8.19 18.75 -29.24
CA ALA A 145 -8.39 19.62 -30.39
C ALA A 145 -9.87 19.98 -30.60
N ASN A 146 -10.74 19.75 -29.62
CA ASN A 146 -12.15 20.11 -29.77
C ASN A 146 -12.36 21.61 -29.53
N ARG A 147 -12.69 22.33 -30.60
CA ARG A 147 -12.90 23.79 -30.61
C ARG A 147 -14.26 24.22 -30.04
N TYR A 148 -15.10 23.26 -29.62
CA TYR A 148 -16.46 23.50 -29.15
C TYR A 148 -16.60 23.20 -27.65
N THR A 149 -17.00 24.21 -26.88
CA THR A 149 -17.23 24.16 -25.42
C THR A 149 -18.63 23.67 -25.02
N PHE A 150 -19.49 23.37 -25.99
CA PHE A 150 -20.89 23.03 -25.73
C PHE A 150 -21.05 21.57 -25.25
N ILE A 151 -21.53 21.41 -24.03
CA ILE A 151 -21.81 20.11 -23.43
C ILE A 151 -23.28 19.76 -23.64
N SER A 152 -23.54 18.69 -24.38
CA SER A 152 -24.91 18.17 -24.60
C SER A 152 -25.40 17.39 -23.38
N GLY A 153 -26.62 17.70 -22.90
CA GLY A 153 -27.24 16.96 -21.79
C GLY A 153 -27.38 15.45 -22.07
N LYS A 154 -27.60 15.05 -23.32
CA LYS A 154 -27.62 13.62 -23.72
C LYS A 154 -26.24 12.97 -23.59
N ALA A 155 -25.18 13.71 -23.87
CA ALA A 155 -23.82 13.23 -23.68
C ALA A 155 -23.52 13.03 -22.19
N VAL A 156 -23.86 13.99 -21.33
CA VAL A 156 -23.67 13.90 -19.87
C VAL A 156 -24.34 12.65 -19.29
N VAL A 157 -25.61 12.40 -19.63
CA VAL A 157 -26.33 11.21 -19.18
C VAL A 157 -25.64 9.91 -19.62
N LYS A 158 -25.20 9.87 -20.89
CA LYS A 158 -24.48 8.70 -21.44
C LYS A 158 -23.14 8.48 -20.75
N HIS A 159 -22.37 9.54 -20.49
CA HIS A 159 -21.08 9.45 -19.80
C HIS A 159 -21.25 9.02 -18.34
N LYS A 160 -22.28 9.52 -17.64
CA LYS A 160 -22.60 9.11 -16.27
C LYS A 160 -22.93 7.62 -16.17
N ALA A 161 -23.76 7.12 -17.08
CA ALA A 161 -24.11 5.69 -17.13
C ALA A 161 -22.88 4.81 -17.42
N LYS A 162 -22.04 5.20 -18.38
CA LYS A 162 -20.78 4.50 -18.68
C LYS A 162 -19.81 4.49 -17.50
N LEU A 163 -19.76 5.58 -16.73
CA LEU A 163 -18.90 5.65 -15.54
C LEU A 163 -19.37 4.66 -14.48
N GLN A 164 -20.68 4.58 -14.23
CA GLN A 164 -21.25 3.61 -13.28
C GLN A 164 -20.93 2.17 -13.68
N GLU A 165 -21.13 1.82 -14.95
CA GLU A 165 -20.79 0.50 -15.48
C GLU A 165 -19.29 0.18 -15.30
N LYS A 166 -18.41 1.14 -15.60
CA LYS A 166 -16.96 0.97 -15.39
C LYS A 166 -16.61 0.77 -13.92
N VAL A 167 -17.24 1.51 -13.00
CA VAL A 167 -17.03 1.32 -11.55
C VAL A 167 -17.49 -0.08 -11.13
N GLN A 168 -18.64 -0.55 -11.60
CA GLN A 168 -19.13 -1.91 -11.32
C GLN A 168 -18.13 -2.98 -11.78
N THR A 169 -17.65 -2.87 -13.02
CA THR A 169 -16.64 -3.80 -13.54
C THR A 169 -15.36 -3.76 -12.71
N LEU A 170 -14.92 -2.56 -12.28
CA LEU A 170 -13.75 -2.41 -11.42
C LEU A 170 -13.94 -3.14 -10.09
N PHE A 171 -15.06 -2.93 -9.38
CA PHE A 171 -15.32 -3.61 -8.11
C PHE A 171 -15.36 -5.14 -8.27
N ALA A 172 -15.95 -5.65 -9.35
CA ALA A 172 -15.93 -7.07 -9.66
C ALA A 172 -14.50 -7.61 -9.83
N THR A 173 -13.65 -6.91 -10.60
CA THR A 173 -12.24 -7.31 -10.78
C THR A 173 -11.44 -7.26 -9.47
N ILE A 174 -11.72 -6.29 -8.60
CA ILE A 174 -11.09 -6.17 -7.29
C ILE A 174 -11.46 -7.37 -6.42
N GLU A 175 -12.74 -7.74 -6.38
CA GLU A 175 -13.21 -8.91 -5.61
C GLU A 175 -12.57 -10.22 -6.09
N GLU A 176 -12.41 -10.40 -7.40
CA GLU A 176 -11.76 -11.59 -7.97
C GLU A 176 -10.27 -11.64 -7.65
N ALA A 177 -9.55 -10.54 -7.83
CA ALA A 177 -8.13 -10.44 -7.53
C ALA A 177 -7.83 -10.75 -6.05
N GLU A 178 -8.71 -10.32 -5.17
CA GLU A 178 -8.58 -10.54 -3.72
C GLU A 178 -8.87 -11.96 -3.29
N LYS A 179 -9.88 -12.61 -3.90
CA LYS A 179 -10.09 -14.05 -3.70
C LYS A 179 -8.87 -14.85 -4.13
N HIS A 180 -8.25 -14.47 -5.25
CA HIS A 180 -7.02 -15.09 -5.73
C HIS A 180 -5.85 -14.85 -4.75
N GLU A 181 -5.70 -13.62 -4.24
CA GLU A 181 -4.68 -13.28 -3.24
C GLU A 181 -4.87 -14.02 -1.91
N GLU A 182 -6.11 -14.15 -1.44
CA GLU A 182 -6.45 -14.97 -0.25
C GLU A 182 -6.15 -16.45 -0.47
N GLY A 183 -6.41 -16.99 -1.67
CA GLY A 183 -6.06 -18.36 -2.02
C GLY A 183 -4.55 -18.63 -2.03
N ALA A 184 -3.75 -17.66 -2.50
CA ALA A 184 -2.30 -17.80 -2.59
C ALA A 184 -1.57 -17.58 -1.26
N ASN A 185 -1.96 -16.56 -0.49
CA ASN A 185 -1.27 -16.13 0.74
C ASN A 185 -1.94 -16.64 2.02
N GLY A 186 -3.15 -17.22 1.91
CA GLY A 186 -3.93 -17.68 3.05
C GLY A 186 -4.14 -16.58 4.09
N ARG A 187 -3.86 -16.91 5.35
CA ARG A 187 -4.05 -16.00 6.49
C ARG A 187 -2.87 -15.06 6.78
N GLN A 188 -1.74 -15.21 6.08
CA GLN A 188 -0.49 -14.47 6.34
C GLN A 188 -0.50 -13.09 5.69
N ASP A 189 0.01 -12.06 6.38
CA ASP A 189 0.16 -10.70 5.82
C ASP A 189 1.43 -10.54 4.97
N LEU A 190 1.54 -9.41 4.26
CA LEU A 190 2.75 -9.06 3.53
C LEU A 190 3.97 -9.08 4.46
N ARG A 191 5.05 -9.71 4.00
CA ARG A 191 6.33 -9.68 4.71
C ARG A 191 6.97 -8.30 4.52
N GLU A 192 6.68 -7.39 5.44
CA GLU A 192 7.19 -6.01 5.43
C GLU A 192 8.40 -5.82 6.32
N LEU A 193 8.40 -6.53 7.44
CA LEU A 193 9.54 -6.64 8.31
C LEU A 193 10.19 -7.98 7.99
N GLU A 194 11.52 -8.00 7.91
CA GLU A 194 12.22 -9.26 8.16
C GLU A 194 11.72 -9.71 9.54
N GLU A 195 11.03 -10.85 9.60
CA GLU A 195 11.03 -11.60 10.84
C GLU A 195 12.50 -11.62 11.25
N SER A 196 12.80 -11.24 12.49
CA SER A 196 14.13 -11.31 13.07
C SER A 196 14.62 -12.76 13.17
N SER A 197 14.37 -13.58 12.16
CA SER A 197 15.30 -14.55 11.61
C SER A 197 16.63 -13.81 11.49
N LYS A 198 17.37 -13.81 12.61
CA LYS A 198 18.80 -13.53 12.64
C LYS A 198 19.35 -14.21 11.39
N ILE A 199 20.08 -13.47 10.55
CA ILE A 199 20.80 -14.08 9.44
C ILE A 199 21.71 -15.12 10.09
N THR A 200 21.32 -16.38 10.02
CA THR A 200 22.11 -17.45 10.61
C THR A 200 23.20 -17.86 9.62
N SER A 201 24.31 -18.36 10.14
CA SER A 201 25.38 -18.91 9.30
C SER A 201 24.83 -20.00 8.35
N GLU A 202 23.86 -20.79 8.80
CA GLU A 202 23.20 -21.81 7.97
C GLU A 202 22.41 -21.22 6.78
N LYS A 203 21.67 -20.14 7.00
CA LYS A 203 20.93 -19.45 5.92
C LYS A 203 21.90 -18.81 4.93
N LEU A 204 22.96 -18.19 5.44
CA LEU A 204 24.01 -17.60 4.61
C LEU A 204 24.76 -18.67 3.81
N GLU A 205 25.02 -19.84 4.40
CA GLU A 205 25.63 -20.98 3.70
C GLU A 205 24.75 -21.49 2.57
N ASN A 206 23.46 -21.65 2.80
CA ASN A 206 22.51 -22.08 1.77
C ASN A 206 22.41 -21.06 0.62
N ALA A 207 22.41 -19.76 0.93
CA ALA A 207 22.43 -18.72 -0.08
C ALA A 207 23.73 -18.74 -0.91
N VAL A 208 24.88 -18.98 -0.28
CA VAL A 208 26.16 -19.12 -0.98
C VAL A 208 26.16 -20.33 -1.91
N LYS A 209 25.64 -21.49 -1.47
CA LYS A 209 25.52 -22.69 -2.32
C LYS A 209 24.65 -22.43 -3.56
N GLN A 210 23.51 -21.75 -3.41
CA GLN A 210 22.66 -21.39 -4.55
C GLN A 210 23.35 -20.42 -5.52
N LEU A 211 24.17 -19.49 -5.01
CA LEU A 211 24.95 -18.59 -5.86
C LEU A 211 26.10 -19.33 -6.56
N GLU A 212 26.69 -20.35 -5.94
CA GLU A 212 27.69 -21.24 -6.55
C GLU A 212 27.07 -22.09 -7.67
N GLU A 213 25.87 -22.64 -7.47
CA GLU A 213 25.11 -23.35 -8.51
C GLU A 213 24.80 -22.45 -9.72
N LYS A 214 24.34 -21.22 -9.48
CA LYS A 214 24.13 -20.23 -10.55
C LYS A 214 25.43 -19.83 -11.27
N LEU A 215 26.56 -19.89 -10.57
CA LEU A 215 27.87 -19.62 -11.16
C LEU A 215 28.35 -20.79 -12.05
N LEU A 216 27.91 -22.02 -11.81
CA LEU A 216 28.14 -23.16 -12.71
C LEU A 216 27.43 -22.96 -14.05
N GLU A 217 26.21 -22.40 -14.03
CA GLU A 217 25.46 -22.08 -15.25
C GLU A 217 26.02 -20.87 -16.01
N LYS A 218 26.61 -19.89 -15.30
CA LYS A 218 27.19 -18.66 -15.89
C LYS A 218 28.63 -18.40 -15.40
N PRO A 219 29.62 -19.19 -15.84
CA PRO A 219 30.97 -19.19 -15.28
C PRO A 219 31.80 -17.94 -15.57
N LYS A 220 31.37 -17.09 -16.53
CA LYS A 220 32.07 -15.86 -16.92
C LYS A 220 31.60 -14.61 -16.16
N ASP A 221 30.62 -14.74 -15.27
CA ASP A 221 30.10 -13.62 -14.49
C ASP A 221 31.09 -13.20 -13.37
N LYS A 222 31.96 -12.23 -13.71
CA LYS A 222 32.99 -11.68 -12.81
C LYS A 222 32.41 -11.09 -11.51
N PRO A 223 31.34 -10.27 -11.51
CA PRO A 223 30.78 -9.75 -10.27
C PRO A 223 30.19 -10.85 -9.38
N LEU A 224 29.48 -11.84 -9.96
CA LEU A 224 28.93 -12.96 -9.20
C LEU A 224 30.05 -13.79 -8.54
N LYS A 225 31.13 -14.09 -9.27
CA LYS A 225 32.31 -14.80 -8.73
C LYS A 225 32.99 -14.05 -7.58
N LYS A 226 33.07 -12.72 -7.66
CA LYS A 226 33.63 -11.88 -6.59
C LYS A 226 32.74 -11.88 -5.35
N ALA A 227 31.42 -11.79 -5.54
CA ALA A 227 30.44 -11.84 -4.45
C ALA A 227 30.48 -13.19 -3.71
N VAL A 228 30.43 -14.32 -4.44
CA VAL A 228 30.54 -15.67 -3.85
C VAL A 228 31.83 -15.83 -3.06
N ARG A 229 32.98 -15.38 -3.61
CA ARG A 229 34.26 -15.43 -2.90
C ARG A 229 34.27 -14.62 -1.61
N MET A 230 33.70 -13.41 -1.62
CA MET A 230 33.60 -12.56 -0.43
C MET A 230 32.71 -13.19 0.64
N LEU A 231 31.57 -13.75 0.23
CA LEU A 231 30.63 -14.42 1.12
C LEU A 231 31.26 -15.67 1.76
N ARG A 232 31.94 -16.52 0.96
CA ARG A 232 32.56 -17.77 1.46
C ARG A 232 33.81 -17.54 2.31
N LYS A 233 34.66 -16.56 1.95
CA LYS A 233 35.96 -16.35 2.61
C LYS A 233 35.95 -15.38 3.78
N ASP A 234 34.99 -14.45 3.84
CA ASP A 234 35.01 -13.38 4.85
C ASP A 234 33.72 -13.33 5.69
N LEU A 235 32.56 -13.22 5.04
CA LEU A 235 31.30 -12.99 5.75
C LEU A 235 30.80 -14.25 6.49
N LEU A 236 30.84 -15.43 5.85
CA LEU A 236 30.38 -16.68 6.45
C LEU A 236 31.21 -17.08 7.70
N PRO A 237 32.56 -17.10 7.67
CA PRO A 237 33.34 -17.46 8.85
C PRO A 237 33.19 -16.45 10.00
N ARG A 238 33.04 -15.15 9.69
CA ARG A 238 32.79 -14.12 10.73
C ARG A 238 31.45 -14.34 11.42
N LEU A 239 30.41 -14.64 10.66
CA LEU A 239 29.07 -14.87 11.21
C LEU A 239 29.03 -16.12 12.10
N GLN A 240 29.66 -17.23 11.66
CA GLN A 240 29.83 -18.43 12.50
C GLN A 240 30.58 -18.12 13.81
N LYS A 241 31.62 -17.28 13.73
CA LYS A 241 32.36 -16.83 14.91
C LYS A 241 31.49 -16.00 15.86
N TYR A 242 30.66 -15.10 15.34
CA TYR A 242 29.75 -14.30 16.16
C TYR A 242 28.66 -15.15 16.81
N GLU A 243 28.09 -16.12 16.10
CA GLU A 243 27.12 -17.07 16.67
C GLU A 243 27.76 -17.92 17.78
N ALA A 244 29.01 -18.37 17.59
CA ALA A 244 29.74 -19.08 18.64
C ALA A 244 29.98 -18.19 19.88
N HIS A 245 30.34 -16.92 19.68
CA HIS A 245 30.48 -15.95 20.78
C HIS A 245 29.14 -15.69 21.49
N GLU A 246 28.04 -15.55 20.75
CA GLU A 246 26.70 -15.35 21.30
C GLU A 246 26.26 -16.56 22.15
N GLY A 247 26.56 -17.78 21.67
CA GLY A 247 26.32 -19.01 22.42
C GLY A 247 27.11 -19.11 23.73
N ILE A 248 28.38 -18.68 23.74
CA ILE A 248 29.22 -18.67 24.94
C ILE A 248 28.81 -17.54 25.91
N LEU A 249 28.38 -16.40 25.38
CA LEU A 249 27.97 -15.23 26.16
C LEU A 249 26.69 -15.51 26.97
N GLY A 250 25.71 -16.22 26.37
CA GLY A 250 24.45 -16.56 27.04
C GLY A 250 23.73 -15.31 27.58
N ASN A 251 23.41 -15.28 28.88
CA ASN A 251 22.81 -14.13 29.56
C ASN A 251 23.83 -13.18 30.21
N ARG A 252 25.14 -13.34 29.96
CA ARG A 252 26.18 -12.53 30.59
C ARG A 252 26.44 -11.25 29.79
N ASN A 253 26.79 -10.16 30.48
CA ASN A 253 27.14 -8.90 29.82
C ASN A 253 28.55 -8.91 29.19
N SER A 254 29.42 -9.86 29.55
CA SER A 254 30.75 -10.04 28.94
C SER A 254 31.29 -11.44 29.18
N TRP A 255 32.24 -11.85 28.33
CA TRP A 255 33.04 -13.06 28.50
C TRP A 255 34.45 -12.82 27.93
N SER A 256 35.47 -13.39 28.56
CA SER A 256 36.86 -13.37 28.09
C SER A 256 37.17 -14.67 27.35
N ALA A 257 37.69 -14.56 26.14
CA ALA A 257 38.10 -15.69 25.31
C ALA A 257 39.39 -16.37 25.79
#